data_AF-A0A1E4U2C3-F1
#
_entry.id   AF-A0A1E4U2C3-F1
#
_cell.length_a   1.000
_cell.length_b   1.000
_cell.length_c   1.000
_cell.angle_alpha   90.00
_cell.angle_beta   90.00
_cell.angle_gamma   90.00
#
_symmetry.space_group_name_H-M   'P 1'
#
loop_
_entity.id
_entity.type
_entity.pdbx_description
1 polymer ?
#
loop_
_entity_poly.entity_id
_entity_poly.type
_entity_poly.pdbx_seq_one_letter_code
_entity_poly.pdbx_strand_id
1 'polypeptide(L)'
;MYPPDFKSHSVIHAPVTLFPTPFPKKEFNKAIEVQKLFNVLYVNAVKDKNWFSTILSDLANFDPEFTGKLWKTYLKALDIGTVQKLSLGLFRSDYMVDSKNGGTGDLKQIEFNTVSVSFGGLSSKVGELHKYLNATGDYQNNGGQYYQADEELSISESCQKLAEALSQGDYYYNGQIKGDTNTVILFVVQPNERNCFDQRLLEYALLKTHGIKSIRLTLEEIGLKTFTDKETKKLYIKETNAEISVVYYRSGYSPNDYPTQACWDSRLDLEISKAIKCPSLSTQLSGAKKIQQLLTVEKIVRNFLSDEQDVSKIMDTFVKIYPMDDSKEGSIGKKLAFEDPLNYVLKPQREGGGNNIYRESIPGFLENLSKEEWGGYILMELISPPKH
;
A
#
# COMPACT_ATOMS: atom_id res chain seq x y z
N MET A 1 -19.13 -7.27 3.91
CA MET A 1 -20.31 -7.81 4.62
C MET A 1 -20.39 -9.30 4.30
N TYR A 2 -20.52 -10.18 5.30
CA TYR A 2 -20.80 -11.60 5.06
C TYR A 2 -22.21 -11.73 4.44
N PRO A 3 -22.44 -12.69 3.52
CA PRO A 3 -23.81 -13.08 3.20
C PRO A 3 -24.58 -13.45 4.48
N PRO A 4 -25.90 -13.22 4.53
CA PRO A 4 -26.73 -13.83 5.58
C PRO A 4 -26.40 -15.33 5.69
N ASP A 5 -26.25 -15.83 6.93
CA ASP A 5 -25.95 -17.24 7.25
C ASP A 5 -24.57 -17.79 6.83
N PHE A 6 -23.57 -16.92 6.58
CA PHE A 6 -22.21 -17.38 6.26
C PHE A 6 -21.57 -18.15 7.42
N LYS A 7 -21.26 -19.44 7.19
CA LYS A 7 -20.56 -20.29 8.16
C LYS A 7 -19.05 -20.03 8.10
N SER A 8 -18.37 -20.01 9.24
CA SER A 8 -16.92 -19.74 9.33
C SER A 8 -16.02 -20.74 8.59
N HIS A 9 -16.54 -21.92 8.23
CA HIS A 9 -15.85 -22.95 7.43
C HIS A 9 -16.25 -22.93 5.94
N SER A 10 -17.14 -22.03 5.52
CA SER A 10 -17.52 -21.90 4.12
C SER A 10 -16.52 -21.03 3.39
N VAL A 11 -16.11 -21.47 2.20
CA VAL A 11 -15.28 -20.69 1.28
C VAL A 11 -16.05 -20.49 -0.01
N ILE A 12 -15.88 -19.32 -0.61
CA ILE A 12 -16.36 -19.03 -1.96
C ILE A 12 -15.16 -18.55 -2.79
N HIS A 13 -15.25 -18.71 -4.11
CA HIS A 13 -14.22 -18.19 -5.00
C HIS A 13 -14.10 -16.66 -4.84
N ALA A 14 -12.89 -16.14 -5.04
CA ALA A 14 -12.73 -14.69 -5.15
C ALA A 14 -13.51 -14.18 -6.39
N PRO A 15 -14.09 -12.97 -6.34
CA PRO A 15 -14.61 -12.34 -7.55
C PRO A 15 -13.47 -12.16 -8.57
N VAL A 16 -13.68 -12.66 -9.79
CA VAL A 16 -12.72 -12.60 -10.90
C VAL A 16 -13.42 -12.18 -12.18
N THR A 17 -12.68 -11.58 -13.10
CA THR A 17 -13.14 -11.43 -14.49
C THR A 17 -13.01 -12.76 -15.20
N LEU A 18 -13.94 -13.05 -16.12
CA LEU A 18 -13.87 -14.28 -16.90
C LEU A 18 -12.71 -14.25 -17.92
N PHE A 19 -12.46 -13.10 -18.52
CA PHE A 19 -11.37 -12.87 -19.47
C PHE A 19 -10.31 -11.93 -18.86
N PRO A 20 -9.05 -11.98 -19.32
CA PRO A 20 -8.08 -10.94 -19.04
C PRO A 20 -8.50 -9.62 -19.71
N THR A 21 -8.13 -8.50 -19.10
CA THR A 21 -8.38 -7.16 -19.65
C THR A 21 -7.24 -6.74 -20.57
N PRO A 22 -7.52 -6.29 -21.81
CA PRO A 22 -6.49 -5.72 -22.69
C PRO A 22 -5.78 -4.54 -22.03
N PHE A 23 -4.45 -4.53 -22.09
CA PHE A 23 -3.63 -3.43 -21.58
C PHE A 23 -2.48 -3.15 -22.55
N PRO A 24 -2.20 -1.89 -22.92
CA PRO A 24 -1.12 -1.58 -23.85
C PRO A 24 0.25 -2.06 -23.34
N LYS A 25 0.93 -2.92 -24.12
CA LYS A 25 2.23 -3.51 -23.74
C LYS A 25 3.30 -2.47 -23.37
N LYS A 26 3.33 -1.34 -24.09
CA LYS A 26 4.23 -0.22 -23.80
C LYS A 26 3.99 0.34 -22.40
N GLU A 27 2.73 0.62 -22.07
CA GLU A 27 2.35 1.19 -20.77
C GLU A 27 2.51 0.17 -19.64
N PHE A 28 2.31 -1.13 -19.90
CA PHE A 28 2.59 -2.21 -18.94
C PHE A 28 4.08 -2.27 -18.59
N ASN A 29 4.96 -2.25 -19.59
CA ASN A 29 6.40 -2.25 -19.38
C ASN A 29 6.88 -0.98 -18.67
N LYS A 30 6.30 0.18 -19.02
CA LYS A 30 6.56 1.44 -18.32
C LYS A 30 6.21 1.33 -16.83
N ALA A 31 5.07 0.72 -16.47
CA ALA A 31 4.67 0.51 -15.08
C ALA A 31 5.68 -0.35 -14.29
N ILE A 32 6.23 -1.39 -14.94
CA ILE A 32 7.29 -2.24 -14.35
C ILE A 32 8.58 -1.43 -14.14
N GLU A 33 8.99 -0.65 -15.14
CA GLU A 33 10.23 0.12 -15.11
C GLU A 33 10.23 1.16 -13.97
N VAL A 34 9.14 1.94 -13.87
CA VAL A 34 9.05 3.04 -12.89
C VAL A 34 8.87 2.56 -11.45
N GLN A 35 8.50 1.29 -11.21
CA GLN A 35 8.28 0.79 -9.85
C GLN A 35 9.54 0.92 -8.96
N LYS A 36 10.74 0.64 -9.50
CA LYS A 36 11.99 0.82 -8.75
C LYS A 36 12.26 2.29 -8.44
N LEU A 37 11.94 3.18 -9.38
CA LEU A 37 12.10 4.62 -9.20
C LEU A 37 11.16 5.15 -8.12
N PHE A 38 9.90 4.70 -8.10
CA PHE A 38 8.97 5.02 -7.02
C PHE A 38 9.46 4.51 -5.66
N ASN A 39 10.03 3.30 -5.60
CA ASN A 39 10.61 2.80 -4.35
C ASN A 39 11.72 3.74 -3.84
N VAL A 40 12.63 4.19 -4.73
CA VAL A 40 13.70 5.14 -4.38
C VAL A 40 13.12 6.48 -3.94
N LEU A 41 12.15 7.03 -4.68
CA LEU A 41 11.50 8.30 -4.37
C LEU A 41 10.90 8.30 -2.96
N TYR A 42 10.06 7.31 -2.64
CA TYR A 42 9.41 7.23 -1.33
C TYR A 42 10.40 6.94 -0.20
N VAL A 43 11.42 6.10 -0.43
CA VAL A 43 12.47 5.85 0.56
C VAL A 43 13.28 7.12 0.85
N ASN A 44 13.62 7.91 -0.18
CA ASN A 44 14.36 9.16 0.00
C ASN A 44 13.51 10.24 0.69
N ALA A 45 12.22 10.33 0.34
CA ALA A 45 11.27 11.21 1.03
C ALA A 45 11.15 10.90 2.53
N VAL A 46 11.09 9.62 2.90
CA VAL A 46 11.05 9.18 4.31
C VAL A 46 12.37 9.47 5.06
N LYS A 47 13.51 9.46 4.36
CA LYS A 47 14.83 9.75 4.96
C LYS A 47 15.01 11.23 5.30
N ASP A 48 14.39 12.14 4.56
CA ASP A 48 14.39 13.56 4.89
C ASP A 48 13.42 13.85 6.05
N LYS A 49 13.90 13.64 7.27
CA LYS A 49 13.10 13.78 8.50
C LYS A 49 12.52 15.18 8.68
N ASN A 50 13.22 16.23 8.24
CA ASN A 50 12.78 17.61 8.43
C ASN A 50 11.62 17.93 7.49
N TRP A 51 11.78 17.59 6.20
CA TRP A 51 10.72 17.73 5.22
C TRP A 51 9.49 16.90 5.62
N PHE A 52 9.73 15.62 5.96
CA PHE A 52 8.67 14.68 6.30
C PHE A 52 7.89 15.09 7.56
N SER A 53 8.59 15.49 8.63
CA SER A 53 7.93 15.89 9.89
C SER A 53 7.11 17.16 9.75
N THR A 54 7.58 18.13 8.95
CA THR A 54 6.86 19.40 8.71
C THR A 54 5.51 19.15 8.05
N ILE A 55 5.48 18.27 7.05
CA ILE A 55 4.23 17.95 6.33
C ILE A 55 3.28 17.16 7.22
N LEU A 56 3.78 16.17 7.95
CA LEU A 56 2.94 15.31 8.78
C LEU A 56 2.38 16.02 10.01
N SER A 57 3.11 16.99 10.59
CA SER A 57 2.58 17.78 11.71
C SER A 57 1.35 18.59 11.29
N ASP A 58 1.35 19.13 10.07
CA ASP A 58 0.19 19.81 9.52
C ASP A 58 -0.93 18.83 9.21
N LEU A 59 -0.60 17.71 8.57
CA LEU A 59 -1.58 16.69 8.20
C LEU A 59 -2.31 16.09 9.39
N ALA A 60 -1.61 15.91 10.51
CA ALA A 60 -2.15 15.39 11.76
C ALA A 60 -3.30 16.24 12.33
N ASN A 61 -3.38 17.53 11.97
CA ASN A 61 -4.45 18.41 12.41
C ASN A 61 -5.76 18.19 11.63
N PHE A 62 -5.69 17.74 10.37
CA PHE A 62 -6.86 17.55 9.52
C PHE A 62 -7.52 16.17 9.69
N ASP A 63 -6.79 15.15 10.12
CA ASP A 63 -7.32 13.81 10.46
C ASP A 63 -6.79 13.34 11.82
N PRO A 64 -7.22 13.99 12.93
CA PRO A 64 -6.66 13.75 14.25
C PRO A 64 -6.93 12.33 14.78
N GLU A 65 -8.02 11.71 14.34
CA GLU A 65 -8.46 10.42 14.86
C GLU A 65 -7.70 9.21 14.32
N PHE A 66 -7.02 9.35 13.18
CA PHE A 66 -6.24 8.27 12.59
C PHE A 66 -4.82 8.72 12.21
N THR A 67 -4.67 9.58 11.21
CA THR A 67 -3.35 10.09 10.79
C THR A 67 -2.63 10.79 11.95
N GLY A 68 -3.35 11.60 12.72
CA GLY A 68 -2.84 12.26 13.92
C GLY A 68 -2.42 11.27 15.02
N LYS A 69 -3.13 10.15 15.20
CA LYS A 69 -2.72 9.10 16.14
C LYS A 69 -1.49 8.34 15.66
N LEU A 70 -1.40 7.97 14.38
CA LEU A 70 -0.18 7.38 13.79
C LEU A 70 1.03 8.30 13.98
N TRP A 71 0.86 9.60 13.73
CA TRP A 71 1.90 10.60 13.93
C TRP A 71 2.32 10.72 15.41
N LYS A 72 1.36 10.77 16.34
CA LYS A 72 1.63 10.78 17.79
C LYS A 72 2.37 9.51 18.23
N THR A 73 1.97 8.34 17.73
CA THR A 73 2.65 7.06 17.98
C THR A 73 4.09 7.09 17.46
N TYR A 74 4.30 7.65 16.27
CA TYR A 74 5.65 7.81 15.69
C TYR A 74 6.52 8.74 16.54
N LEU A 75 6.01 9.90 16.94
CA LEU A 75 6.74 10.82 17.82
C LEU A 75 7.07 10.17 19.17
N LYS A 76 6.13 9.42 19.76
CA LYS A 76 6.37 8.67 20.99
C LYS A 76 7.43 7.57 20.81
N ALA A 77 7.45 6.89 19.67
CA ALA A 77 8.49 5.91 19.35
C ALA A 77 9.87 6.56 19.23
N LEU A 78 9.96 7.76 18.64
CA LEU A 78 11.21 8.53 18.58
C LEU A 78 11.69 8.98 19.96
N ASP A 79 10.78 9.45 20.81
CA ASP A 79 11.08 9.89 22.18
C ASP A 79 11.61 8.74 23.06
N ILE A 80 10.99 7.56 22.96
CA ILE A 80 11.46 6.34 23.64
C ILE A 80 12.79 5.84 23.04
N GLY A 81 12.96 6.02 21.73
CA GLY A 81 14.12 5.57 20.97
C GLY A 81 13.83 4.29 20.17
N THR A 82 14.09 4.35 18.87
CA THR A 82 13.99 3.21 17.95
C THR A 82 15.35 2.55 17.73
N VAL A 83 15.51 1.28 18.12
CA VAL A 83 16.80 0.57 17.96
C VAL A 83 17.02 -0.01 16.56
N GLN A 84 15.95 -0.31 15.83
CA GLN A 84 16.01 -0.89 14.51
C GLN A 84 16.19 0.21 13.47
N LYS A 85 17.27 0.12 12.68
CA LYS A 85 17.65 1.10 11.65
C LYS A 85 17.12 0.76 10.26
N LEU A 86 16.71 -0.49 10.06
CA LEU A 86 16.18 -1.00 8.81
C LEU A 86 14.65 -0.97 8.82
N SER A 87 14.07 -0.67 7.66
CA SER A 87 12.66 -0.80 7.38
C SER A 87 12.49 -1.54 6.07
N LEU A 88 11.46 -2.38 5.99
CA LEU A 88 11.09 -3.08 4.76
C LEU A 88 9.86 -2.44 4.15
N GLY A 89 9.86 -2.27 2.83
CA GLY A 89 8.73 -1.70 2.08
C GLY A 89 8.21 -2.70 1.06
N LEU A 90 6.97 -3.15 1.24
CA LEU A 90 6.23 -3.91 0.22
C LEU A 90 5.17 -2.98 -0.36
N PHE A 91 5.54 -2.30 -1.43
CA PHE A 91 4.75 -1.22 -2.02
C PHE A 91 3.98 -1.67 -3.25
N ARG A 92 2.90 -0.96 -3.57
CA ARG A 92 2.14 -1.15 -4.80
C ARG A 92 1.76 0.20 -5.40
N SER A 93 2.24 0.47 -6.61
CA SER A 93 1.83 1.61 -7.40
C SER A 93 0.65 1.20 -8.30
N ASP A 94 -0.49 1.88 -8.15
CA ASP A 94 -1.70 1.58 -8.90
C ASP A 94 -1.85 2.58 -10.05
N TYR A 95 -2.19 2.10 -11.24
CA TYR A 95 -2.26 2.92 -12.46
C TYR A 95 -3.56 2.68 -13.23
N MET A 96 -3.94 3.68 -14.02
CA MET A 96 -4.88 3.56 -15.12
C MET A 96 -4.23 4.13 -16.38
N VAL A 97 -4.64 3.65 -17.55
CA VAL A 97 -4.28 4.28 -18.83
C VAL A 97 -5.24 5.43 -19.05
N ASP A 98 -4.76 6.65 -19.28
CA ASP A 98 -5.59 7.79 -19.64
C ASP A 98 -5.72 7.91 -21.16
N SER A 99 -6.95 7.90 -21.67
CA SER A 99 -7.24 7.89 -23.12
C SER A 99 -7.78 9.23 -23.64
N LYS A 100 -7.82 10.28 -22.81
CA LYS A 100 -8.33 11.62 -23.20
C LYS A 100 -7.67 12.20 -24.44
N ASN A 101 -6.37 11.95 -24.63
CA ASN A 101 -5.59 12.50 -25.74
C ASN A 101 -5.63 11.64 -27.02
N GLY A 102 -6.46 10.57 -27.04
CA GLY A 102 -6.49 9.60 -28.12
C GLY A 102 -5.25 8.67 -28.15
N GLY A 103 -5.13 7.86 -29.20
CA GLY A 103 -4.02 6.92 -29.37
C GLY A 103 -4.09 5.71 -28.42
N THR A 104 -2.93 5.24 -27.94
CA THR A 104 -2.83 4.09 -27.03
C THR A 104 -3.02 4.44 -25.55
N GLY A 105 -3.20 5.75 -25.26
CA GLY A 105 -3.30 6.31 -23.92
C GLY A 105 -1.98 6.33 -23.15
N ASP A 106 -1.96 7.06 -22.03
CA ASP A 106 -0.77 7.26 -21.20
C ASP A 106 -0.94 6.62 -19.83
N LEU A 107 0.06 5.90 -19.33
CA LEU A 107 0.06 5.38 -17.96
C LEU A 107 0.01 6.52 -16.94
N LYS A 108 -1.03 6.57 -16.11
CA LYS A 108 -1.21 7.54 -15.04
C LYS A 108 -1.41 6.88 -13.68
N GLN A 109 -0.66 7.33 -12.68
CA GLN A 109 -0.72 6.80 -11.32
C GLN A 109 -2.00 7.28 -10.62
N ILE A 110 -2.72 6.33 -10.01
CA ILE A 110 -3.89 6.55 -9.17
C ILE A 110 -3.46 6.81 -7.73
N GLU A 111 -2.61 5.93 -7.20
CA GLU A 111 -2.08 5.98 -5.84
C GLU A 111 -0.82 5.14 -5.68
N PHE A 112 -0.08 5.42 -4.60
CA PHE A 112 1.03 4.60 -4.15
C PHE A 112 0.74 4.08 -2.74
N ASN A 113 0.62 2.77 -2.61
CA ASN A 113 0.26 2.12 -1.36
C ASN A 113 1.53 1.67 -0.63
N THR A 114 1.70 2.13 0.61
CA THR A 114 2.91 1.86 1.41
C THR A 114 2.69 0.88 2.55
N VAL A 115 1.44 0.53 2.86
CA VAL A 115 1.06 -0.40 3.94
C VAL A 115 0.05 -1.45 3.45
N SER A 116 0.17 -2.68 3.97
CA SER A 116 -0.83 -3.75 3.81
C SER A 116 -1.37 -3.95 2.37
N VAL A 117 -0.49 -3.87 1.38
CA VAL A 117 -0.88 -4.10 -0.02
C VAL A 117 -1.41 -5.52 -0.20
N SER A 118 -2.61 -5.61 -0.79
CA SER A 118 -3.32 -6.87 -0.98
C SER A 118 -3.09 -7.46 -2.38
N PHE A 119 -3.49 -8.72 -2.54
CA PHE A 119 -3.53 -9.47 -3.80
C PHE A 119 -2.17 -9.92 -4.34
N GLY A 120 -1.11 -9.84 -3.55
CA GLY A 120 0.18 -10.41 -3.91
C GLY A 120 0.14 -11.93 -4.07
N GLY A 121 -0.68 -12.64 -3.31
CA GLY A 121 -0.90 -14.08 -3.45
C GLY A 121 -1.86 -14.41 -4.59
N LEU A 122 -3.04 -13.78 -4.60
CA LEU A 122 -4.11 -14.10 -5.55
C LEU A 122 -3.83 -13.61 -6.99
N SER A 123 -2.95 -12.62 -7.18
CA SER A 123 -2.58 -12.11 -8.51
C SER A 123 -2.00 -13.21 -9.42
N SER A 124 -1.18 -14.11 -8.88
CA SER A 124 -0.70 -15.27 -9.65
C SER A 124 -1.84 -16.21 -10.04
N LYS A 125 -2.81 -16.42 -9.12
CA LYS A 125 -3.91 -17.36 -9.30
C LYS A 125 -4.92 -16.96 -10.37
N VAL A 126 -5.24 -15.67 -10.49
CA VAL A 126 -6.11 -15.19 -11.57
C VAL A 126 -5.44 -15.34 -12.95
N GLY A 127 -4.12 -15.10 -13.04
CA GLY A 127 -3.37 -15.35 -14.27
C GLY A 127 -3.35 -16.84 -14.63
N GLU A 128 -3.11 -17.72 -13.65
CA GLU A 128 -3.14 -19.18 -13.85
C GLU A 128 -4.52 -19.65 -14.34
N LEU A 129 -5.60 -19.11 -13.76
CA LEU A 129 -6.98 -19.37 -14.19
C LEU A 129 -7.19 -18.97 -15.66
N HIS A 130 -6.84 -17.74 -16.04
CA HIS A 130 -7.02 -17.27 -17.41
C HIS A 130 -6.18 -18.08 -18.40
N LYS A 131 -4.93 -18.41 -18.06
CA LYS A 131 -4.07 -19.28 -18.88
C LYS A 131 -4.68 -20.67 -19.04
N TYR A 132 -5.24 -21.23 -17.98
CA TYR A 132 -5.90 -22.54 -18.02
C TYR A 132 -7.10 -22.52 -18.98
N LEU A 133 -8.05 -21.61 -18.80
CA LEU A 133 -9.26 -21.50 -19.64
C LEU A 133 -8.92 -21.26 -21.12
N ASN A 134 -7.86 -20.51 -21.39
CA ASN A 134 -7.38 -20.33 -22.77
C ASN A 134 -6.79 -21.61 -23.34
N ALA A 135 -5.97 -22.33 -22.57
CA ALA A 135 -5.27 -23.53 -23.02
C ALA A 135 -6.22 -24.74 -23.23
N THR A 136 -7.32 -24.82 -22.47
CA THR A 136 -8.36 -25.84 -22.64
C THR A 136 -9.32 -25.54 -23.78
N GLY A 137 -9.26 -24.33 -24.36
CA GLY A 137 -10.17 -23.89 -25.40
C GLY A 137 -11.54 -23.46 -24.87
N ASP A 138 -11.71 -23.25 -23.56
CA ASP A 138 -13.00 -22.88 -22.95
C ASP A 138 -13.50 -21.50 -23.40
N TYR A 139 -12.62 -20.67 -23.96
CA TYR A 139 -12.98 -19.38 -24.55
C TYR A 139 -13.51 -19.46 -26.00
N GLN A 140 -13.36 -20.59 -26.69
CA GLN A 140 -13.79 -20.75 -28.08
C GLN A 140 -14.50 -22.08 -28.36
N ASN A 141 -15.61 -22.05 -29.09
CA ASN A 141 -16.38 -23.27 -29.42
C ASN A 141 -15.62 -24.29 -30.30
N ASN A 142 -14.54 -23.87 -30.97
CA ASN A 142 -13.73 -24.73 -31.82
C ASN A 142 -12.61 -25.47 -31.05
N GLY A 143 -12.53 -25.29 -29.72
CA GLY A 143 -11.47 -25.85 -28.88
C GLY A 143 -10.09 -25.20 -29.06
N GLY A 144 -10.01 -24.08 -29.79
CA GLY A 144 -8.79 -23.32 -30.01
C GLY A 144 -8.50 -22.32 -28.89
N GLN A 145 -7.26 -21.82 -28.87
CA GLN A 145 -6.86 -20.74 -27.95
C GLN A 145 -7.40 -19.39 -28.46
N TYR A 146 -7.92 -18.58 -27.54
CA TYR A 146 -8.45 -17.24 -27.82
C TYR A 146 -7.34 -16.19 -27.97
N TYR A 147 -6.22 -16.35 -27.26
CA TYR A 147 -5.02 -15.50 -27.36
C TYR A 147 -3.74 -16.33 -27.23
N GLN A 148 -2.60 -15.79 -27.65
CA GLN A 148 -1.28 -16.42 -27.51
C GLN A 148 -0.76 -16.23 -26.08
N ALA A 149 -1.09 -17.17 -25.20
CA ALA A 149 -0.89 -17.02 -23.75
C ALA A 149 0.56 -16.67 -23.33
N ASP A 150 1.56 -17.25 -23.98
CA ASP A 150 2.97 -17.03 -23.62
C ASP A 150 3.50 -15.65 -24.04
N GLU A 151 2.81 -14.95 -24.95
CA GLU A 151 3.18 -13.61 -25.41
C GLU A 151 2.29 -12.52 -24.80
N GLU A 152 1.01 -12.83 -24.56
CA GLU A 152 -0.05 -11.86 -24.28
C GLU A 152 -0.52 -11.89 -22.82
N LEU A 153 -0.17 -12.91 -22.03
CA LEU A 153 -0.55 -13.00 -20.61
C LEU A 153 0.66 -13.27 -19.71
N SER A 154 1.06 -12.25 -18.95
CA SER A 154 2.10 -12.38 -17.92
C SER A 154 1.53 -12.90 -16.61
N ILE A 155 1.92 -14.11 -16.19
CA ILE A 155 1.59 -14.62 -14.86
C ILE A 155 2.41 -13.87 -13.81
N SER A 156 1.73 -13.22 -12.88
CA SER A 156 2.37 -12.44 -11.82
C SER A 156 3.21 -13.32 -10.90
N GLU A 157 4.46 -12.92 -10.64
CA GLU A 157 5.35 -13.57 -9.66
C GLU A 157 5.29 -12.88 -8.28
N SER A 158 4.30 -12.00 -8.06
CA SER A 158 4.21 -11.16 -6.86
C SER A 158 4.26 -11.98 -5.56
N CYS A 159 3.58 -13.14 -5.49
CA CYS A 159 3.61 -13.98 -4.29
C CYS A 159 5.03 -14.40 -3.90
N GLN A 160 5.82 -14.87 -4.86
CA GLN A 160 7.18 -15.31 -4.62
C GLN A 160 8.11 -14.12 -4.35
N LYS A 161 7.97 -13.03 -5.09
CA LYS A 161 8.80 -11.82 -4.89
C LYS A 161 8.53 -11.13 -3.55
N LEU A 162 7.30 -11.14 -3.06
CA LEU A 162 6.95 -10.61 -1.74
C LEU A 162 7.46 -11.53 -0.62
N ALA A 163 7.36 -12.86 -0.79
CA ALA A 163 7.94 -13.81 0.15
C ALA A 163 9.47 -13.69 0.21
N GLU A 164 10.14 -13.53 -0.94
CA GLU A 164 11.57 -13.24 -1.01
C GLU A 164 11.92 -11.91 -0.32
N ALA A 165 11.14 -10.85 -0.53
CA ALA A 165 11.41 -9.58 0.16
C ALA A 165 11.27 -9.70 1.70
N LEU A 166 10.30 -10.48 2.18
CA LEU A 166 10.16 -10.80 3.61
C LEU A 166 11.33 -11.66 4.12
N SER A 167 11.81 -12.63 3.33
CA SER A 167 12.98 -13.44 3.67
C SER A 167 14.26 -12.60 3.74
N GLN A 168 14.41 -11.61 2.86
CA GLN A 168 15.49 -10.62 2.94
C GLN A 168 15.42 -9.81 4.24
N GLY A 169 14.22 -9.42 4.68
CA GLY A 169 14.02 -8.81 5.99
C GLY A 169 14.57 -9.67 7.13
N ASP A 170 14.24 -10.95 7.16
CA ASP A 170 14.78 -11.91 8.15
C ASP A 170 16.31 -12.03 8.06
N TYR A 171 16.84 -12.17 6.84
CA TYR A 171 18.27 -12.26 6.58
C TYR A 171 19.05 -11.05 7.10
N TYR A 172 18.59 -9.82 6.80
CA TYR A 172 19.23 -8.61 7.29
C TYR A 172 19.07 -8.42 8.81
N TYR A 173 17.93 -8.81 9.38
CA TYR A 173 17.74 -8.82 10.83
C TYR A 173 18.78 -9.70 11.53
N ASN A 174 19.04 -10.88 10.97
CA ASN A 174 19.98 -11.87 11.49
C ASN A 174 21.45 -11.62 11.11
N GLY A 175 21.81 -10.39 10.74
CA GLY A 175 23.20 -10.04 10.43
C GLY A 175 23.73 -10.72 9.16
N GLN A 176 22.85 -10.98 8.19
CA GLN A 176 23.19 -11.55 6.88
C GLN A 176 23.68 -13.00 6.98
N ILE A 177 23.19 -13.75 7.97
CA ILE A 177 23.45 -15.18 8.13
C ILE A 177 22.44 -15.96 7.29
N LYS A 178 22.92 -16.90 6.46
CA LYS A 178 22.08 -17.84 5.71
C LYS A 178 21.86 -19.12 6.53
N GLY A 179 20.65 -19.66 6.52
CA GLY A 179 20.31 -20.92 7.20
C GLY A 179 19.22 -20.72 8.26
N ASP A 180 19.07 -21.70 9.15
CA ASP A 180 18.07 -21.65 10.22
C ASP A 180 18.50 -20.66 11.31
N THR A 181 17.83 -19.50 11.32
CA THR A 181 18.06 -18.40 12.27
C THR A 181 17.20 -18.52 13.53
N ASN A 182 16.33 -19.55 13.63
CA ASN A 182 15.32 -19.71 14.68
C ASN A 182 14.36 -18.52 14.87
N THR A 183 14.34 -17.56 13.93
CA THR A 183 13.42 -16.42 13.94
C THR A 183 12.14 -16.73 13.17
N VAL A 184 11.09 -15.95 13.45
CA VAL A 184 9.79 -16.04 12.77
C VAL A 184 9.34 -14.67 12.27
N ILE A 185 8.51 -14.68 11.23
CA ILE A 185 7.86 -13.48 10.71
C ILE A 185 6.47 -13.35 11.33
N LEU A 186 6.22 -12.24 12.02
CA LEU A 186 4.91 -11.90 12.58
C LEU A 186 4.05 -11.22 11.52
N PHE A 187 2.96 -11.85 11.11
CA PHE A 187 1.89 -11.25 10.34
C PHE A 187 0.89 -10.60 11.32
N VAL A 188 0.79 -9.27 11.29
CA VAL A 188 -0.22 -8.51 12.04
C VAL A 188 -1.47 -8.41 11.19
N VAL A 189 -2.58 -9.03 11.62
CA VAL A 189 -3.75 -9.28 10.75
C VAL A 189 -5.02 -8.68 11.33
N GLN A 190 -6.03 -8.48 10.49
CA GLN A 190 -7.36 -8.05 10.95
C GLN A 190 -8.10 -9.22 11.62
N PRO A 191 -8.93 -8.95 12.65
CA PRO A 191 -9.83 -9.97 13.18
C PRO A 191 -10.83 -10.41 12.09
N ASN A 192 -11.07 -11.72 11.97
CA ASN A 192 -12.02 -12.30 11.01
C ASN A 192 -11.74 -11.94 9.54
N GLU A 193 -10.46 -11.82 9.16
CA GLU A 193 -10.02 -11.50 7.79
C GLU A 193 -10.53 -12.51 6.74
N ARG A 194 -11.28 -12.00 5.76
CA ARG A 194 -11.86 -12.79 4.66
C ARG A 194 -10.86 -13.05 3.54
N ASN A 195 -9.95 -12.12 3.28
CA ASN A 195 -8.87 -12.22 2.31
C ASN A 195 -7.65 -12.94 2.89
N CYS A 196 -7.84 -13.83 3.88
CA CYS A 196 -6.74 -14.53 4.54
C CYS A 196 -6.03 -15.49 3.58
N PHE A 197 -6.71 -16.00 2.55
CA PHE A 197 -6.13 -16.89 1.55
C PHE A 197 -5.00 -16.22 0.74
N ASP A 198 -5.13 -14.92 0.44
CA ASP A 198 -4.06 -14.12 -0.18
C ASP A 198 -2.80 -14.08 0.71
N GLN A 199 -3.00 -13.94 2.02
CA GLN A 199 -1.93 -13.89 3.00
C GLN A 199 -1.28 -15.26 3.21
N ARG A 200 -2.09 -16.32 3.29
CA ARG A 200 -1.63 -17.71 3.48
C ARG A 200 -0.73 -18.17 2.34
N LEU A 201 -0.98 -17.74 1.10
CA LEU A 201 -0.09 -18.04 -0.02
C LEU A 201 1.34 -17.50 0.22
N LEU A 202 1.47 -16.30 0.82
CA LEU A 202 2.78 -15.76 1.19
C LEU A 202 3.43 -16.56 2.33
N GLU A 203 2.67 -16.96 3.34
CA GLU A 203 3.16 -17.82 4.43
C GLU A 203 3.68 -19.16 3.92
N TYR A 204 2.97 -19.76 2.95
CA TYR A 204 3.39 -21.02 2.32
C TYR A 204 4.62 -20.84 1.45
N ALA A 205 4.72 -19.73 0.70
CA ALA A 205 5.91 -19.42 -0.09
C ALA A 205 7.13 -19.19 0.82
N LEU A 206 6.98 -18.45 1.93
CA LEU A 206 8.02 -18.27 2.94
C LEU A 206 8.54 -19.61 3.48
N LEU A 207 7.63 -20.49 3.90
CA LEU A 207 8.02 -21.77 4.46
C LEU A 207 8.66 -22.69 3.42
N LYS A 208 8.05 -22.83 2.24
CA LYS A 208 8.50 -23.79 1.22
C LYS A 208 9.79 -23.35 0.52
N THR A 209 9.93 -22.06 0.23
CA THR A 209 11.05 -21.54 -0.57
C THR A 209 12.21 -21.09 0.32
N HIS A 210 11.92 -20.58 1.53
CA HIS A 210 12.94 -19.97 2.40
C HIS A 210 13.10 -20.68 3.75
N GLY A 211 12.24 -21.65 4.09
CA GLY A 211 12.29 -22.34 5.39
C GLY A 211 11.84 -21.47 6.57
N ILE A 212 11.29 -20.28 6.31
CA ILE A 212 10.95 -19.30 7.36
C ILE A 212 9.51 -19.51 7.82
N LYS A 213 9.34 -19.68 9.13
CA LYS A 213 8.02 -19.82 9.76
C LYS A 213 7.38 -18.44 9.96
N SER A 214 6.06 -18.43 9.95
CA SER A 214 5.27 -17.24 10.23
C SER A 214 4.23 -17.50 11.32
N ILE A 215 3.86 -16.45 12.04
CA ILE A 215 2.82 -16.45 13.09
C ILE A 215 1.87 -15.30 12.80
N ARG A 216 0.57 -15.50 13.06
CA ARG A 216 -0.46 -14.49 12.82
C ARG A 216 -1.04 -14.02 14.15
N LEU A 217 -1.02 -12.72 14.39
CA LEU A 217 -1.66 -12.10 15.56
C LEU A 217 -2.44 -10.86 15.14
N THR A 218 -3.56 -10.60 15.81
CA THR A 218 -4.26 -9.30 15.76
C THR A 218 -3.57 -8.27 16.65
N LEU A 219 -3.84 -6.98 16.47
CA LEU A 219 -3.28 -5.92 17.32
C LEU A 219 -3.68 -6.10 18.79
N GLU A 220 -4.89 -6.59 19.05
CA GLU A 220 -5.43 -6.91 20.37
C GLU A 220 -4.64 -8.03 21.07
N GLU A 221 -4.14 -8.99 20.30
CA GLU A 221 -3.41 -10.15 20.83
C GLU A 221 -1.94 -9.86 21.13
N ILE A 222 -1.35 -8.81 20.55
CA ILE A 222 0.09 -8.56 20.62
C ILE A 222 0.56 -8.35 22.06
N GLY A 223 -0.06 -7.44 22.82
CA GLY A 223 0.30 -7.24 24.24
C GLY A 223 0.08 -8.49 25.11
N LEU A 224 -0.85 -9.36 24.70
CA LEU A 224 -1.17 -10.59 25.43
C LEU A 224 -0.18 -11.71 25.12
N LYS A 225 0.23 -11.87 23.85
CA LYS A 225 0.98 -13.04 23.36
C LYS A 225 2.46 -12.78 23.08
N THR A 226 2.90 -11.52 23.13
CA THR A 226 4.31 -11.15 22.88
C THR A 226 4.93 -10.42 24.07
N PHE A 227 6.25 -10.44 24.15
CA PHE A 227 7.01 -9.62 25.08
C PHE A 227 8.29 -9.10 24.43
N THR A 228 8.74 -7.92 24.86
CA THR A 228 9.97 -7.28 24.39
C THR A 228 11.02 -7.33 25.47
N ASP A 229 12.21 -7.84 25.15
CA ASP A 229 13.35 -7.82 26.05
C ASP A 229 13.80 -6.38 26.35
N LYS A 230 14.01 -6.05 27.62
CA LYS A 230 14.20 -4.65 28.04
C LYS A 230 15.52 -4.05 27.55
N GLU A 231 16.56 -4.86 27.44
CA GLU A 231 17.91 -4.44 27.09
C GLU A 231 18.14 -4.49 25.57
N THR A 232 17.90 -5.65 24.97
CA THR A 232 18.15 -5.91 23.55
C THR A 232 17.03 -5.40 22.65
N LYS A 233 15.86 -5.09 23.22
CA LYS A 233 14.61 -4.74 22.52
C LYS A 233 14.12 -5.80 21.54
N LYS A 234 14.65 -7.03 21.60
CA LYS A 234 14.16 -8.15 20.79
C LYS A 234 12.74 -8.52 21.19
N LEU A 235 11.92 -8.84 20.19
CA LEU A 235 10.50 -9.19 20.36
C LEU A 235 10.35 -10.71 20.30
N TYR A 236 9.56 -11.29 21.22
CA TYR A 236 9.37 -12.73 21.32
C TYR A 236 7.90 -13.10 21.49
N ILE A 237 7.55 -14.30 21.06
CA ILE A 237 6.27 -14.96 21.37
C ILE A 237 6.36 -15.59 22.76
N LYS A 238 5.43 -15.28 23.66
CA LYS A 238 5.44 -15.80 25.05
C LYS A 238 5.37 -17.32 25.13
N GLU A 239 4.54 -17.95 24.31
CA GLU A 239 4.28 -19.39 24.39
C GLU A 239 5.46 -20.23 23.92
N THR A 240 6.18 -19.77 22.89
CA THR A 240 7.23 -20.55 22.22
C THR A 240 8.64 -20.01 22.43
N ASN A 241 8.77 -18.80 22.99
CA ASN A 241 10.01 -18.01 23.00
C ASN A 241 10.63 -17.80 21.60
N ALA A 242 9.84 -17.93 20.52
CA ALA A 242 10.31 -17.65 19.18
C ALA A 242 10.59 -16.15 19.02
N GLU A 243 11.79 -15.81 18.54
CA GLU A 243 12.20 -14.43 18.26
C GLU A 243 11.58 -13.94 16.95
N ILE A 244 11.00 -12.74 16.96
CA ILE A 244 10.39 -12.12 15.80
C ILE A 244 11.41 -11.23 15.10
N SER A 245 11.78 -11.58 13.86
CA SER A 245 12.72 -10.82 13.03
C SER A 245 12.02 -9.71 12.23
N VAL A 246 10.83 -9.98 11.72
CA VAL A 246 10.05 -9.08 10.86
C VAL A 246 8.61 -9.00 11.35
N VAL A 247 8.07 -7.78 11.42
CA VAL A 247 6.66 -7.48 11.66
C VAL A 247 6.03 -7.02 10.34
N TYR A 248 5.23 -7.88 9.73
CA TYR A 248 4.53 -7.62 8.48
C TYR A 248 3.06 -7.26 8.72
N TYR A 249 2.68 -6.03 8.37
CA TYR A 249 1.34 -5.53 8.57
C TYR A 249 0.41 -5.91 7.41
N ARG A 250 -0.63 -6.67 7.74
CA ARG A 250 -1.86 -6.91 6.96
C ARG A 250 -3.10 -6.31 7.65
N SER A 251 -2.87 -5.37 8.56
CA SER A 251 -3.83 -4.53 9.28
C SER A 251 -3.12 -3.24 9.72
N GLY A 252 -3.80 -2.38 10.48
CA GLY A 252 -3.24 -1.12 10.99
C GLY A 252 -3.24 0.02 9.99
N TYR A 253 -4.00 -0.12 8.90
CA TYR A 253 -4.15 0.88 7.83
C TYR A 253 -5.52 1.59 7.88
N SER A 254 -6.42 1.15 8.78
CA SER A 254 -7.72 1.76 9.02
C SER A 254 -7.92 2.08 10.51
N PRO A 255 -8.66 3.14 10.87
CA PRO A 255 -9.04 3.38 12.27
C PRO A 255 -9.80 2.20 12.90
N ASN A 256 -10.52 1.41 12.10
CA ASN A 256 -11.24 0.23 12.57
C ASN A 256 -10.31 -0.90 13.08
N ASP A 257 -9.02 -0.86 12.74
CA ASP A 257 -8.01 -1.79 13.26
C ASP A 257 -7.53 -1.39 14.67
N TYR A 258 -7.96 -0.23 15.16
CA TYR A 258 -7.59 0.32 16.45
C TYR A 258 -8.81 0.60 17.35
N PRO A 259 -9.63 -0.43 17.66
CA PRO A 259 -10.83 -0.25 18.49
C PRO A 259 -10.53 0.16 19.93
N THR A 260 -9.30 -0.05 20.41
CA THR A 260 -8.90 0.24 21.79
C THR A 260 -7.53 0.90 21.87
N GLN A 261 -7.23 1.55 23.00
CA GLN A 261 -5.90 2.10 23.28
C GLN A 261 -4.81 1.00 23.30
N ALA A 262 -5.16 -0.22 23.73
CA ALA A 262 -4.23 -1.35 23.72
C ALA A 262 -3.72 -1.72 22.32
N CYS A 263 -4.51 -1.47 21.26
CA CYS A 263 -4.07 -1.64 19.87
C CYS A 263 -3.00 -0.59 19.49
N TRP A 264 -3.17 0.66 19.94
CA TRP A 264 -2.19 1.72 19.73
C TRP A 264 -0.91 1.48 20.52
N ASP A 265 -1.03 0.98 21.75
CA ASP A 265 0.11 0.61 22.59
C ASP A 265 0.86 -0.58 21.97
N SER A 266 0.14 -1.58 21.45
CA SER A 266 0.74 -2.70 20.70
C SER A 266 1.46 -2.22 19.45
N ARG A 267 0.89 -1.28 18.69
CA ARG A 267 1.57 -0.68 17.52
C ARG A 267 2.86 0.04 17.92
N LEU A 268 2.84 0.77 19.04
CA LEU A 268 4.04 1.41 19.58
C LEU A 268 5.10 0.39 19.99
N ASP A 269 4.72 -0.65 20.73
CA ASP A 269 5.62 -1.71 21.20
C ASP A 269 6.33 -2.42 20.06
N LEU A 270 5.59 -2.71 18.97
CA LEU A 270 6.17 -3.25 17.75
C LEU A 270 7.17 -2.25 17.13
N GLU A 271 6.81 -0.97 17.02
CA GLU A 271 7.65 0.06 16.41
C GLU A 271 9.00 0.23 17.13
N ILE A 272 9.00 0.24 18.47
CA ILE A 272 10.22 0.41 19.27
C ILE A 272 11.05 -0.87 19.42
N SER A 273 10.50 -2.02 19.04
CA SER A 273 11.22 -3.30 19.07
C SER A 273 12.36 -3.36 18.03
N LYS A 274 13.25 -4.35 18.20
CA LYS A 274 14.33 -4.63 17.26
C LYS A 274 13.83 -5.23 15.94
N ALA A 275 12.62 -5.81 15.88
CA ALA A 275 12.12 -6.40 14.65
C ALA A 275 12.06 -5.38 13.50
N ILE A 276 12.35 -5.81 12.27
CA ILE A 276 12.19 -4.95 11.07
C ILE A 276 10.69 -4.80 10.80
N LYS A 277 10.22 -3.56 10.68
CA LYS A 277 8.83 -3.29 10.37
C LYS A 277 8.61 -3.26 8.87
N CYS A 278 7.49 -3.83 8.44
CA CYS A 278 7.05 -3.90 7.06
C CYS A 278 5.57 -3.46 6.95
N PRO A 279 5.29 -2.15 6.82
CA PRO A 279 6.22 -1.00 6.90
C PRO A 279 6.41 -0.47 8.34
N SER A 280 7.45 0.35 8.56
CA SER A 280 7.55 1.23 9.75
C SER A 280 6.44 2.29 9.78
N LEU A 281 6.21 2.96 10.91
CA LEU A 281 5.26 4.08 10.99
C LEU A 281 5.60 5.19 10.00
N SER A 282 6.88 5.57 9.88
CA SER A 282 7.32 6.58 8.92
C SER A 282 7.08 6.15 7.47
N THR A 283 7.29 4.88 7.16
CA THR A 283 7.05 4.34 5.81
C THR A 283 5.56 4.23 5.51
N GLN A 284 4.72 3.89 6.50
CA GLN A 284 3.26 3.95 6.33
C GLN A 284 2.79 5.38 6.06
N LEU A 285 3.22 6.34 6.90
CA LEU A 285 2.80 7.75 6.80
C LEU A 285 3.22 8.40 5.47
N SER A 286 4.23 7.88 4.76
CA SER A 286 4.59 8.40 3.44
C SER A 286 3.58 8.06 2.34
N GLY A 287 2.67 7.11 2.58
CA GLY A 287 1.56 6.79 1.67
C GLY A 287 0.40 7.80 1.72
N ALA A 288 0.47 8.80 2.60
CA ALA A 288 -0.57 9.82 2.72
C ALA A 288 -0.82 10.56 1.39
N LYS A 289 -2.08 10.87 1.10
CA LYS A 289 -2.48 11.55 -0.15
C LYS A 289 -1.84 12.92 -0.32
N LYS A 290 -1.61 13.64 0.79
CA LYS A 290 -0.84 14.90 0.78
C LYS A 290 0.61 14.69 0.33
N ILE A 291 1.27 13.62 0.76
CA ILE A 291 2.63 13.29 0.29
C ILE A 291 2.60 12.98 -1.20
N GLN A 292 1.65 12.16 -1.66
CA GLN A 292 1.47 11.89 -3.10
C GLN A 292 1.28 13.19 -3.90
N GLN A 293 0.42 14.11 -3.43
CA GLN A 293 0.19 15.43 -4.05
C GLN A 293 1.48 16.26 -4.13
N LEU A 294 2.28 16.31 -3.06
CA LEU A 294 3.54 17.05 -3.06
C LEU A 294 4.56 16.40 -4.01
N LEU A 295 4.56 15.07 -4.10
CA LEU A 295 5.42 14.33 -5.02
C LEU A 295 4.99 14.44 -6.49
N THR A 296 3.87 15.09 -6.82
CA THR A 296 3.58 15.49 -8.22
C THR A 296 4.18 16.84 -8.59
N VAL A 297 4.86 17.54 -7.67
CA VAL A 297 5.55 18.80 -7.94
C VAL A 297 6.99 18.51 -8.32
N GLU A 298 7.36 18.77 -9.57
CA GLU A 298 8.69 18.43 -10.11
C GLU A 298 9.83 18.97 -9.24
N LYS A 299 9.73 20.21 -8.77
CA LYS A 299 10.72 20.83 -7.89
C LYS A 299 10.94 20.02 -6.59
N ILE A 300 9.89 19.39 -6.07
CA ILE A 300 9.98 18.53 -4.88
C ILE A 300 10.60 17.19 -5.24
N VAL A 301 10.19 16.57 -6.36
CA VAL A 301 10.76 15.30 -6.84
C VAL A 301 12.28 15.40 -7.03
N ARG A 302 12.76 16.55 -7.54
CA ARG A 302 14.19 16.85 -7.74
C ARG A 302 15.01 16.90 -6.44
N ASN A 303 14.37 17.01 -5.28
CA ASN A 303 15.06 16.88 -3.98
C ASN A 303 15.37 15.41 -3.64
N PHE A 304 14.70 14.46 -4.27
CA PHE A 304 14.74 13.04 -3.92
C PHE A 304 15.26 12.14 -5.05
N LEU A 305 15.24 12.63 -6.30
CA LEU A 305 15.82 11.98 -7.47
C LEU A 305 16.79 12.94 -8.15
N SER A 306 18.01 12.48 -8.43
CA SER A 306 19.07 13.30 -9.02
C SER A 306 19.22 13.15 -10.53
N ASP A 307 18.72 12.05 -11.11
CA ASP A 307 18.82 11.77 -12.54
C ASP A 307 17.63 12.39 -13.30
N GLU A 308 17.91 13.20 -14.33
CA GLU A 308 16.89 13.90 -15.10
C GLU A 308 15.96 12.96 -15.86
N GLN A 309 16.45 11.80 -16.30
CA GLN A 309 15.62 10.82 -17.01
C GLN A 309 14.67 10.14 -16.03
N ASP A 310 15.14 9.83 -14.81
CA ASP A 310 14.30 9.26 -13.76
C ASP A 310 13.21 10.24 -13.30
N VAL A 311 13.55 11.52 -13.14
CA VAL A 311 12.57 12.59 -12.87
C VAL A 311 11.53 12.64 -13.99
N SER A 312 11.96 12.70 -15.24
CA SER A 312 11.06 12.75 -16.40
C SER A 312 10.11 11.55 -16.45
N LYS A 313 10.63 10.33 -16.27
CA LYS A 313 9.83 9.09 -16.25
C LYS A 313 8.77 9.09 -15.17
N ILE A 314 9.10 9.53 -13.95
CA ILE A 314 8.15 9.61 -12.84
C ILE A 314 7.10 10.69 -13.11
N MET A 315 7.53 11.90 -13.53
CA MET A 315 6.63 13.01 -13.81
C MET A 315 5.62 12.68 -14.92
N ASP A 316 6.04 11.91 -15.92
CA ASP A 316 5.17 11.44 -17.01
C ASP A 316 4.04 10.51 -16.53
N THR A 317 4.16 9.91 -15.34
CA THR A 317 3.09 9.09 -14.75
C THR A 317 2.08 9.89 -13.93
N PHE A 318 2.34 11.17 -13.64
CA PHE A 318 1.43 11.94 -12.81
C PHE A 318 0.33 12.62 -13.63
N VAL A 319 -0.82 12.77 -12.97
CA VAL A 319 -1.85 13.75 -13.32
C VAL A 319 -1.72 14.95 -12.39
N LYS A 320 -2.44 16.03 -12.67
CA LYS A 320 -2.45 17.18 -11.77
C LYS A 320 -3.19 16.84 -10.48
N ILE A 321 -2.56 17.16 -9.35
CA ILE A 321 -3.15 17.03 -8.03
C ILE A 321 -2.98 18.36 -7.29
N TYR A 322 -4.09 18.93 -6.86
CA TYR A 322 -4.13 20.19 -6.15
C TYR A 322 -4.40 19.96 -4.66
N PRO A 323 -3.72 20.70 -3.76
CA PRO A 323 -4.16 20.77 -2.38
C PRO A 323 -5.50 21.54 -2.29
N MET A 324 -6.17 21.42 -1.16
CA MET A 324 -7.41 22.16 -0.85
C MET A 324 -7.23 23.08 0.38
N ASP A 325 -5.99 23.58 0.57
CA ASP A 325 -5.59 24.49 1.65
C ASP A 325 -5.57 25.97 1.18
N ASP A 326 -5.03 26.87 2.01
CA ASP A 326 -4.97 28.32 1.73
C ASP A 326 -3.73 28.75 0.93
N SER A 327 -2.97 27.79 0.37
CA SER A 327 -1.88 28.10 -0.55
C SER A 327 -2.39 28.67 -1.89
N LYS A 328 -1.47 29.19 -2.71
CA LYS A 328 -1.81 29.66 -4.07
C LYS A 328 -2.35 28.52 -4.93
N GLU A 329 -1.72 27.36 -4.85
CA GLU A 329 -2.14 26.13 -5.51
C GLU A 329 -3.47 25.62 -4.95
N GLY A 330 -3.68 25.78 -3.64
CA GLY A 330 -4.93 25.46 -2.95
C GLY A 330 -6.11 26.29 -3.47
N SER A 331 -5.89 27.58 -3.70
CA SER A 331 -6.89 28.48 -4.31
C SER A 331 -7.29 28.03 -5.72
N ILE A 332 -6.36 27.49 -6.50
CA ILE A 332 -6.64 26.92 -7.83
C ILE A 332 -7.48 25.65 -7.70
N GLY A 333 -7.11 24.74 -6.80
CA GLY A 333 -7.88 23.52 -6.52
C GLY A 333 -9.31 23.85 -6.10
N LYS A 334 -9.48 24.77 -5.14
CA LYS A 334 -10.77 25.27 -4.69
C LYS A 334 -11.62 25.83 -5.83
N LYS A 335 -11.04 26.63 -6.73
CA LYS A 335 -11.75 27.16 -7.89
C LYS A 335 -12.21 26.05 -8.85
N LEU A 336 -11.31 25.13 -9.21
CA LEU A 336 -11.60 24.02 -10.12
C LEU A 336 -12.67 23.07 -9.58
N ALA A 337 -12.68 22.83 -8.26
CA ALA A 337 -13.68 21.98 -7.61
C ALA A 337 -15.12 22.47 -7.80
N PHE A 338 -15.34 23.77 -8.04
CA PHE A 338 -16.67 24.35 -8.26
C PHE A 338 -16.94 24.71 -9.72
N GLU A 339 -15.93 25.18 -10.47
CA GLU A 339 -16.11 25.60 -11.86
C GLU A 339 -16.07 24.44 -12.86
N ASP A 340 -15.27 23.40 -12.61
CA ASP A 340 -15.10 22.25 -13.51
C ASP A 340 -15.06 20.91 -12.76
N PRO A 341 -16.03 20.61 -11.88
CA PRO A 341 -15.98 19.41 -11.03
C PRO A 341 -15.91 18.10 -11.82
N LEU A 342 -16.46 18.06 -13.04
CA LEU A 342 -16.59 16.86 -13.88
C LEU A 342 -15.25 16.18 -14.20
N ASN A 343 -14.15 16.93 -14.17
CA ASN A 343 -12.82 16.48 -14.50
C ASN A 343 -12.00 16.04 -13.29
N TYR A 344 -12.59 15.98 -12.09
CA TYR A 344 -11.86 15.72 -10.86
C TYR A 344 -12.51 14.66 -9.95
N VAL A 345 -11.69 14.17 -9.03
CA VAL A 345 -12.06 13.39 -7.86
C VAL A 345 -11.44 14.02 -6.63
N LEU A 346 -12.27 14.25 -5.60
CA LEU A 346 -11.84 14.71 -4.29
C LEU A 346 -11.52 13.50 -3.42
N LYS A 347 -10.30 13.45 -2.86
CA LYS A 347 -9.82 12.33 -2.04
C LYS A 347 -9.43 12.81 -0.63
N PRO A 348 -9.92 12.17 0.45
CA PRO A 348 -9.44 12.42 1.81
C PRO A 348 -8.09 11.74 2.05
N GLN A 349 -7.46 12.02 3.19
CA GLN A 349 -6.19 11.37 3.60
C GLN A 349 -6.32 9.90 4.01
N ARG A 350 -7.53 9.34 4.05
CA ARG A 350 -7.79 7.99 4.54
C ARG A 350 -7.52 6.93 3.47
N GLU A 351 -6.92 5.82 3.89
CA GLU A 351 -6.76 4.62 3.07
C GLU A 351 -7.98 3.69 3.17
N GLY A 352 -8.10 2.75 2.23
CA GLY A 352 -9.27 1.88 2.12
C GLY A 352 -10.37 2.52 1.28
N GLY A 353 -10.87 1.79 0.28
CA GLY A 353 -11.80 2.31 -0.72
C GLY A 353 -13.11 2.85 -0.15
N GLY A 354 -13.81 3.67 -0.95
CA GLY A 354 -15.17 4.16 -0.64
C GLY A 354 -15.24 5.58 -0.07
N ASN A 355 -14.12 6.29 0.08
CA ASN A 355 -14.09 7.64 0.64
C ASN A 355 -13.95 8.77 -0.39
N ASN A 356 -13.89 8.45 -1.68
CA ASN A 356 -13.70 9.44 -2.75
C ASN A 356 -15.03 10.08 -3.18
N ILE A 357 -15.01 11.37 -3.48
CA ILE A 357 -16.16 12.13 -4.00
C ILE A 357 -15.86 12.49 -5.46
N TYR A 358 -16.76 12.12 -6.36
CA TYR A 358 -16.53 12.22 -7.80
C TYR A 358 -17.38 13.32 -8.41
N ARG A 359 -16.80 14.05 -9.36
CA ARG A 359 -17.51 14.88 -10.33
C ARG A 359 -18.52 15.84 -9.66
N GLU A 360 -19.77 15.86 -10.12
CA GLU A 360 -20.83 16.77 -9.70
C GLU A 360 -21.15 16.71 -8.20
N SER A 361 -20.76 15.63 -7.51
CA SER A 361 -20.93 15.51 -6.06
C SER A 361 -19.92 16.35 -5.26
N ILE A 362 -18.83 16.81 -5.89
CA ILE A 362 -17.75 17.54 -5.21
C ILE A 362 -18.23 18.86 -4.60
N PRO A 363 -18.89 19.79 -5.34
CA PRO A 363 -19.33 21.06 -4.77
C PRO A 363 -20.26 20.89 -3.57
N GLY A 364 -21.32 20.07 -3.72
CA GLY A 364 -22.31 19.85 -2.66
C GLY A 364 -21.70 19.17 -1.43
N PHE A 365 -20.68 18.32 -1.60
CA PHE A 365 -19.95 17.76 -0.47
C PHE A 365 -19.14 18.84 0.27
N LEU A 366 -18.38 19.66 -0.47
CA LEU A 366 -17.55 20.72 0.11
C LEU A 366 -18.37 21.81 0.83
N GLU A 367 -19.56 22.13 0.34
CA GLU A 367 -20.49 23.09 0.96
C GLU A 367 -21.01 22.63 2.33
N ASN A 368 -20.98 21.32 2.60
CA ASN A 368 -21.38 20.75 3.90
C ASN A 368 -20.23 20.69 4.92
N LEU A 369 -19.03 21.12 4.54
CA LEU A 369 -17.85 21.16 5.41
C LEU A 369 -17.45 22.60 5.72
N SER A 370 -16.78 22.81 6.86
CA SER A 370 -16.12 24.08 7.12
C SER A 370 -14.95 24.27 6.15
N LYS A 371 -14.60 25.52 5.81
CA LYS A 371 -13.50 25.79 4.86
C LYS A 371 -12.15 25.30 5.38
N GLU A 372 -12.00 25.27 6.69
CA GLU A 372 -10.81 24.77 7.38
C GLU A 372 -10.64 23.25 7.16
N GLU A 373 -11.75 22.49 7.11
CA GLU A 373 -11.73 21.05 6.90
C GLU A 373 -11.30 20.65 5.48
N TRP A 374 -11.40 21.57 4.50
CA TRP A 374 -11.02 21.30 3.12
C TRP A 374 -9.54 20.93 3.00
N GLY A 375 -8.66 21.45 3.87
CA GLY A 375 -7.24 21.12 3.90
C GLY A 375 -6.95 19.62 4.11
N GLY A 376 -7.91 18.85 4.61
CA GLY A 376 -7.86 17.40 4.72
C GLY A 376 -8.03 16.65 3.38
N TYR A 377 -8.28 17.35 2.27
CA TYR A 377 -8.54 16.74 0.97
C TYR A 377 -7.53 17.18 -0.08
N ILE A 378 -7.41 16.36 -1.13
CA ILE A 378 -6.75 16.71 -2.39
C ILE A 378 -7.75 16.63 -3.53
N LEU A 379 -7.62 17.52 -4.51
CA LEU A 379 -8.38 17.47 -5.75
C LEU A 379 -7.49 16.91 -6.85
N MET A 380 -7.80 15.69 -7.31
CA MET A 380 -7.01 14.97 -8.31
C MET A 380 -7.76 14.96 -9.64
N GLU A 381 -7.04 15.23 -10.73
CA GLU A 381 -7.60 15.10 -12.07
C GLU A 381 -8.04 13.66 -12.33
N LEU A 382 -9.23 13.50 -12.92
CA LEU A 382 -9.82 12.21 -13.19
C LEU A 382 -9.15 11.57 -14.42
N ILE A 383 -8.60 10.36 -14.24
CA ILE A 383 -8.08 9.55 -15.34
C ILE A 383 -9.25 8.89 -16.08
N SER A 384 -9.23 8.92 -17.42
CA SER A 384 -10.30 8.36 -18.26
C SER A 384 -9.80 7.12 -19.00
N PRO A 385 -9.97 5.92 -18.42
CA PRO A 385 -9.57 4.68 -19.07
C PRO A 385 -10.45 4.32 -20.26
N PRO A 386 -9.92 3.58 -21.25
CA PRO A 386 -10.72 3.05 -22.34
C PRO A 386 -11.83 2.15 -21.80
N LYS A 387 -13.00 2.23 -22.43
CA LYS A 387 -14.11 1.29 -22.17
C LYS A 387 -13.93 0.10 -23.12
N HIS A 388 -13.82 -1.10 -22.57
CA HIS A 388 -13.72 -2.35 -23.32
C HIS A 388 -15.01 -3.13 -23.23
#